data_AF-A0A822FHA2-F1
#
_entry.id   AF-A0A822FHA2-F1
#
_cell.length_a   1.000
_cell.length_b   1.000
_cell.length_c   1.000
_cell.angle_alpha   90.00
_cell.angle_beta   90.00
_cell.angle_gamma   90.00
#
_symmetry.space_group_name_H-M   'P 1'
#
loop_
_entity.id
_entity.type
_entity.pdbx_description
1 polymer ?
#
loop_
_entity_poly.entity_id
_entity_poly.type
_entity_poly.pdbx_seq_one_letter_code
_entity_poly.pdbx_strand_id
1 'polypeptide(L)'
;MDCASLHRNLGTHLSRVRSLELDEWPPELVQIMRSIGNKLANSIWEANIKNRVKPQPNALSSERERWIRDKYEQKLFLAPLTISSSLIRQSLIDAIHKSDLYTIILILAHRKLSNEDINSSLLHLAASQGNVTILQLLLWVN
;
A
#
# COMPACT_ATOMS: atom_id res chain seq x y z
N MET A 1 -11.38 -17.50 -12.66
CA MET A 1 -11.57 -16.47 -11.62
C MET A 1 -10.41 -15.50 -11.71
N ASP A 2 -10.70 -14.22 -11.83
CA ASP A 2 -9.68 -13.19 -12.03
C ASP A 2 -9.20 -12.63 -10.68
N CYS A 3 -8.00 -12.05 -10.67
CA CYS A 3 -7.38 -11.55 -9.43
C CYS A 3 -8.28 -10.56 -8.68
N ALA A 4 -9.03 -9.72 -9.41
CA ALA A 4 -9.96 -8.77 -8.79
C ALA A 4 -11.03 -9.45 -7.92
N SER A 5 -11.58 -10.59 -8.35
CA SER A 5 -12.56 -11.36 -7.55
C SER A 5 -11.92 -11.95 -6.29
N LEU A 6 -10.68 -12.44 -6.40
CA LEU A 6 -9.93 -12.95 -5.24
C LEU A 6 -9.61 -11.84 -4.23
N HIS A 7 -9.27 -10.65 -4.72
CA HIS A 7 -9.07 -9.47 -3.86
C HIS A 7 -10.34 -9.06 -3.11
N ARG A 8 -11.53 -9.19 -3.71
CA ARG A 8 -12.81 -8.93 -3.01
C ARG A 8 -13.01 -9.91 -1.85
N ASN A 9 -12.59 -11.17 -2.01
CA ASN A 9 -12.71 -12.21 -0.97
C ASN A 9 -11.79 -11.98 0.25
N LEU A 10 -10.78 -11.10 0.15
CA LEU A 10 -9.93 -10.73 1.30
C LEU A 10 -10.64 -9.78 2.28
N GLY A 11 -11.67 -9.06 1.83
CA GLY A 11 -12.36 -8.04 2.59
C GLY A 11 -11.70 -6.65 2.53
N THR A 12 -12.51 -5.63 2.83
CA THR A 12 -12.19 -4.20 2.62
C THR A 12 -11.13 -3.62 3.56
N HIS A 13 -10.79 -4.36 4.60
CA HIS A 13 -9.69 -4.03 5.52
C HIS A 13 -8.31 -4.34 4.92
N LEU A 14 -8.25 -5.22 3.91
CA LEU A 14 -7.01 -5.56 3.17
C LEU A 14 -7.03 -5.02 1.74
N SER A 15 -8.16 -5.14 1.03
CA SER A 15 -8.25 -4.71 -0.36
C SER A 15 -9.61 -4.10 -0.68
N ARG A 16 -9.59 -2.88 -1.22
CA ARG A 16 -10.77 -2.19 -1.75
C ARG A 16 -10.64 -2.15 -3.27
N VAL A 17 -11.44 -2.96 -3.96
CA VAL A 17 -11.37 -3.14 -5.41
C VAL A 17 -12.34 -2.18 -6.10
N ARG A 18 -11.85 -1.47 -7.14
CA ARG A 18 -12.64 -0.63 -8.05
C ARG A 18 -12.36 -1.00 -9.50
N SER A 19 -13.39 -0.97 -10.35
CA SER A 19 -13.32 -1.13 -11.79
C SER A 19 -12.94 0.19 -12.44
N LEU A 20 -11.98 0.17 -13.37
CA LEU A 20 -11.63 1.36 -14.16
C LEU A 20 -12.72 1.78 -15.15
N GLU A 21 -13.63 0.87 -15.49
CA GLU A 21 -14.68 1.11 -16.48
C GLU A 21 -16.06 1.37 -15.84
N LEU A 22 -16.32 0.76 -14.69
CA LEU A 22 -17.67 0.69 -14.11
C LEU A 22 -17.86 1.56 -12.85
N ASP A 23 -16.76 1.92 -12.17
CA ASP A 23 -16.83 2.72 -10.95
C ASP A 23 -16.42 4.18 -11.24
N GLU A 24 -16.96 5.11 -10.47
CA GLU A 24 -16.48 6.49 -10.47
C GLU A 24 -15.08 6.59 -9.83
N TRP A 25 -14.25 7.45 -10.44
CA TRP A 25 -12.88 7.71 -10.00
C TRP A 25 -12.71 9.18 -9.62
N PRO A 26 -12.86 9.52 -8.32
CA PRO A 26 -12.45 10.81 -7.79
C PRO A 26 -11.01 11.16 -8.19
N PRO A 27 -10.72 12.44 -8.52
CA PRO A 27 -9.38 12.87 -8.96
C PRO A 27 -8.25 12.46 -8.00
N GLU A 28 -8.52 12.44 -6.69
CA GLU A 28 -7.57 12.04 -5.66
C GLU A 28 -7.19 10.56 -5.79
N LEU A 29 -8.17 9.69 -6.07
CA LEU A 29 -7.94 8.26 -6.32
C LEU A 29 -7.14 8.04 -7.60
N VAL A 30 -7.45 8.79 -8.66
CA VAL A 30 -6.68 8.75 -9.91
C VAL A 30 -5.22 9.12 -9.65
N GLN A 31 -5.00 10.21 -8.89
CA GLN A 31 -3.65 10.67 -8.56
C GLN A 31 -2.87 9.62 -7.76
N ILE A 32 -3.50 8.96 -6.79
CA ILE A 32 -2.87 7.87 -6.02
C ILE A 32 -2.47 6.72 -6.93
N MET A 33 -3.37 6.26 -7.80
CA MET A 33 -3.07 5.16 -8.73
C MET A 33 -1.92 5.51 -9.68
N ARG A 34 -1.84 6.76 -10.15
CA ARG A 34 -0.75 7.26 -11.00
C ARG A 34 0.58 7.35 -10.25
N SER A 35 0.56 7.85 -9.01
CA SER A 35 1.76 8.05 -8.19
C SER A 35 2.37 6.73 -7.69
N ILE A 36 1.53 5.76 -7.31
CA ILE A 36 1.98 4.46 -6.80
C ILE A 36 2.24 3.51 -7.97
N GLY A 37 1.17 3.12 -8.68
CA GLY A 37 1.23 2.13 -9.75
C GLY A 37 1.80 0.76 -9.32
N ASN A 38 1.82 -0.17 -10.27
CA ASN A 38 2.27 -1.54 -10.00
C ASN A 38 3.78 -1.63 -9.72
N LYS A 39 4.60 -0.74 -10.30
CA LYS A 39 6.06 -0.76 -10.11
C LYS A 39 6.43 -0.50 -8.65
N LEU A 40 5.92 0.60 -8.06
CA LEU A 40 6.18 0.93 -6.66
C LEU A 40 5.55 -0.13 -5.74
N ALA A 41 4.29 -0.49 -5.98
CA ALA A 41 3.62 -1.49 -5.17
C ALA A 41 4.37 -2.84 -5.17
N ASN A 42 4.81 -3.34 -6.33
CA ASN A 42 5.55 -4.61 -6.37
C ASN A 42 6.95 -4.48 -5.77
N SER A 43 7.59 -3.31 -5.81
CA SER A 43 8.86 -3.10 -5.08
C SER A 43 8.73 -3.26 -3.56
N ILE A 44 7.51 -3.19 -3.02
CA ILE A 44 7.20 -3.39 -1.60
C ILE A 44 6.61 -4.77 -1.36
N TRP A 45 5.48 -5.11 -1.99
CA TRP A 45 4.76 -6.37 -1.74
C TRP A 45 5.29 -7.59 -2.51
N GLU A 46 6.30 -7.41 -3.36
CA GLU A 46 6.97 -8.52 -4.09
C GLU A 46 8.49 -8.44 -3.95
N ALA A 47 9.00 -7.70 -2.95
CA ALA A 47 10.43 -7.48 -2.73
C ALA A 47 11.20 -8.76 -2.38
N ASN A 48 10.53 -9.72 -1.72
CA ASN A 48 11.15 -10.94 -1.20
C ASN A 48 10.39 -12.20 -1.65
N ILE A 49 10.18 -12.34 -2.97
CA ILE A 49 9.55 -13.53 -3.55
C ILE A 49 10.39 -14.81 -3.30
N LYS A 50 11.73 -14.67 -3.19
CA LYS A 50 12.70 -15.76 -3.10
C LYS A 50 12.53 -16.71 -4.31
N ASN A 51 12.39 -18.01 -4.04
CA ASN A 51 12.25 -19.05 -5.07
C ASN A 51 10.80 -19.33 -5.47
N ARG A 52 9.84 -18.52 -5.02
CA ARG A 52 8.43 -18.71 -5.39
C ARG A 52 8.19 -18.17 -6.80
N VAL A 53 7.29 -18.80 -7.53
CA VAL A 53 6.95 -18.39 -8.90
C VAL A 53 5.62 -17.65 -8.87
N LYS A 54 5.61 -16.42 -9.38
CA LYS A 54 4.37 -15.65 -9.55
C LYS A 54 3.46 -16.36 -10.56
N PRO A 55 2.19 -16.63 -10.22
CA PRO A 55 1.26 -17.29 -11.13
C PRO A 55 1.16 -16.55 -12.47
N GLN A 56 1.22 -17.33 -13.56
CA GLN A 56 1.01 -16.83 -14.92
C GLN A 56 -0.50 -16.62 -15.19
N PRO A 57 -0.88 -15.87 -16.24
CA PRO A 57 -2.28 -15.60 -16.56
C PRO A 57 -3.15 -16.86 -16.80
N ASN A 58 -2.53 -18.00 -17.11
CA ASN A 58 -3.18 -19.30 -17.30
C ASN A 58 -3.13 -20.22 -16.06
N ALA A 59 -2.53 -19.77 -14.95
CA ALA A 59 -2.43 -20.56 -13.72
C ALA A 59 -3.80 -20.91 -13.14
N LEU A 60 -3.88 -21.98 -12.34
CA LEU A 60 -5.13 -22.40 -11.70
C LEU A 60 -5.64 -21.33 -10.73
N SER A 61 -6.96 -21.27 -10.53
CA SER A 61 -7.58 -20.31 -9.60
C SER A 61 -7.03 -20.45 -8.18
N SER A 62 -6.76 -21.68 -7.72
CA SER A 62 -6.18 -21.98 -6.41
C SER A 62 -4.75 -21.45 -6.26
N GLU A 63 -3.95 -21.47 -7.32
CA GLU A 63 -2.59 -20.93 -7.31
C GLU A 63 -2.58 -19.41 -7.20
N ARG A 64 -3.50 -18.74 -7.91
CA ARG A 64 -3.69 -17.28 -7.81
C ARG A 64 -4.19 -16.88 -6.43
N GLU A 65 -5.14 -17.62 -5.88
CA GLU A 65 -5.68 -17.36 -4.55
C GLU A 65 -4.58 -17.46 -3.49
N ARG A 66 -3.82 -18.56 -3.49
CA ARG A 66 -2.70 -18.75 -2.59
C ARG A 66 -1.69 -17.60 -2.70
N TRP A 67 -1.31 -17.23 -3.92
CA TRP A 67 -0.38 -16.12 -4.14
C TRP A 67 -0.91 -14.78 -3.59
N ILE A 68 -2.18 -14.47 -3.83
CA ILE A 68 -2.81 -13.21 -3.36
C ILE A 68 -2.88 -13.17 -1.84
N ARG A 69 -3.27 -14.27 -1.17
CA ARG A 69 -3.27 -14.37 0.29
C ARG A 69 -1.86 -14.27 0.87
N ASP A 70 -0.91 -15.02 0.32
CA ASP A 70 0.49 -14.95 0.74
C ASP A 70 1.08 -13.54 0.61
N LYS A 71 0.70 -12.82 -0.47
CA LYS A 71 1.17 -11.46 -0.77
C LYS A 71 0.58 -10.41 0.18
N TYR A 72 -0.74 -10.37 0.34
CA TYR A 72 -1.42 -9.24 0.99
C TYR A 72 -1.92 -9.53 2.40
N GLU A 73 -2.38 -10.75 2.68
CA GLU A 73 -2.89 -11.17 3.99
C GLU A 73 -1.72 -11.59 4.89
N GLN A 74 -0.87 -12.50 4.40
CA GLN A 74 0.27 -13.04 5.16
C GLN A 74 1.54 -12.20 5.01
N LYS A 75 1.58 -11.27 4.04
CA LYS A 75 2.70 -10.34 3.79
C LYS A 75 4.06 -11.05 3.63
N LEU A 76 4.08 -12.27 3.09
CA LEU A 76 5.27 -13.12 3.04
C LEU A 76 6.40 -12.58 2.16
N PHE A 77 6.06 -11.73 1.19
CA PHE A 77 6.99 -11.18 0.21
C PHE A 77 7.32 -9.71 0.49
N LEU A 78 6.79 -9.16 1.58
CA LEU A 78 6.90 -7.75 1.91
C LEU A 78 8.37 -7.36 2.14
N ALA A 79 8.77 -6.21 1.60
CA ALA A 79 10.10 -5.63 1.86
C ALA A 79 10.32 -5.49 3.36
N PRO A 80 11.52 -5.79 3.89
CA PRO A 80 11.78 -5.68 5.32
C PRO A 80 11.73 -4.21 5.76
N LEU A 81 11.14 -3.94 6.93
CA LEU A 81 11.23 -2.63 7.56
C LEU A 81 12.50 -2.57 8.41
N THR A 82 13.50 -1.82 7.96
CA THR A 82 14.77 -1.62 8.69
C THR A 82 14.71 -0.46 9.68
N ILE A 83 13.55 0.20 9.79
CA ILE A 83 13.32 1.35 10.65
C ILE A 83 12.91 0.85 12.04
N SER A 84 13.64 1.28 13.07
CA SER A 84 13.27 1.01 14.46
C SER A 84 11.90 1.60 14.79
N SER A 85 11.13 0.92 15.65
CA SER A 85 9.82 1.39 16.11
C SER A 85 9.86 2.81 16.68
N SER A 86 10.91 3.16 17.43
CA SER A 86 11.13 4.50 17.99
C SER A 86 11.38 5.60 16.95
N LEU A 87 11.75 5.22 15.72
CA LEU A 87 12.09 6.15 14.63
C LEU A 87 11.00 6.26 13.56
N ILE A 88 9.89 5.51 13.68
CA ILE A 88 8.80 5.52 12.70
C ILE A 88 8.28 6.94 12.46
N ARG A 89 8.00 7.68 13.55
CA ARG A 89 7.47 9.04 13.45
C ARG A 89 8.44 9.98 12.73
N GLN A 90 9.72 9.99 13.10
CA GLN A 90 10.72 10.83 12.43
C GLN A 90 10.88 10.44 10.96
N SER A 91 10.89 9.13 10.67
CA SER A 91 11.02 8.63 9.30
C SER A 91 9.81 9.03 8.43
N LEU A 92 8.60 9.05 9.01
CA LEU A 92 7.41 9.57 8.32
C LEU A 92 7.54 11.07 8.04
N ILE A 93 8.00 11.87 9.00
CA ILE A 93 8.23 13.32 8.81
C ILE A 93 9.22 13.54 7.66
N ASP A 94 10.37 12.86 7.70
CA ASP A 94 11.41 12.99 6.67
C ASP A 94 10.92 12.52 5.29
N ALA A 95 10.15 11.43 5.25
CA ALA A 95 9.59 10.90 4.02
C ALA A 95 8.52 11.82 3.43
N ILE A 96 7.68 12.44 4.26
CA ILE A 96 6.74 13.48 3.81
C ILE A 96 7.54 14.64 3.20
N HIS A 97 8.51 15.19 3.94
CA HIS A 97 9.35 16.30 3.45
C HIS A 97 9.97 16.01 2.08
N LYS A 98 10.47 14.80 1.87
CA LYS A 98 11.12 14.34 0.63
C LYS A 98 10.15 13.83 -0.43
N SER A 99 8.85 13.78 -0.15
CA SER A 99 7.83 13.10 -0.97
C SER A 99 8.19 11.63 -1.30
N ASP A 100 8.81 10.95 -0.35
CA ASP A 100 9.21 9.55 -0.46
C ASP A 100 8.02 8.61 -0.19
N LEU A 101 7.25 8.35 -1.25
CA LEU A 101 6.12 7.43 -1.20
C LEU A 101 6.52 5.99 -0.85
N TYR A 102 7.74 5.56 -1.22
CA TYR A 102 8.18 4.20 -0.92
C TYR A 102 8.24 4.00 0.59
N THR A 103 8.93 4.90 1.31
CA THR A 103 9.09 4.80 2.76
C THR A 103 7.75 4.90 3.48
N ILE A 104 6.87 5.83 3.06
CA ILE A 104 5.54 5.98 3.66
C ILE A 104 4.73 4.69 3.50
N ILE A 105 4.62 4.18 2.27
CA ILE A 105 3.82 2.97 2.00
C ILE A 105 4.43 1.75 2.68
N LEU A 106 5.76 1.63 2.74
CA LEU A 106 6.43 0.55 3.45
C LEU A 106 6.08 0.54 4.94
N ILE A 107 6.17 1.70 5.60
CA ILE A 107 5.79 1.84 7.01
C ILE A 107 4.32 1.43 7.22
N LEU A 108 3.41 1.94 6.37
CA LEU A 108 1.99 1.62 6.42
C LEU A 108 1.69 0.13 6.17
N ALA A 109 2.47 -0.52 5.31
CA ALA A 109 2.31 -1.94 5.02
C ALA A 109 2.70 -2.83 6.21
N HIS A 110 3.64 -2.41 7.05
CA HIS A 110 4.09 -3.18 8.22
C HIS A 110 3.24 -2.95 9.47
N ARG A 111 2.74 -1.73 9.69
CA ARG A 111 2.12 -1.37 10.95
C ARG A 111 0.85 -0.57 10.72
N LYS A 112 -0.20 -0.91 11.49
CA LYS A 112 -1.32 0.01 11.70
C LYS A 112 -0.82 1.14 12.62
N LEU A 113 -0.64 2.32 12.05
CA LEU A 113 -0.20 3.49 12.80
C LEU A 113 -1.25 3.88 13.84
N SER A 114 -0.80 4.32 15.01
CA SER A 114 -1.68 4.87 16.04
C SER A 114 -1.90 6.37 15.84
N ASN A 115 -2.84 6.95 16.58
CA ASN A 115 -3.06 8.40 16.62
C ASN A 115 -1.85 9.17 17.19
N GLU A 116 -0.91 8.49 17.85
CA GLU A 116 0.36 9.08 18.29
C GLU A 116 1.38 9.13 17.15
N ASP A 117 1.36 8.11 16.28
CA ASP A 117 2.20 8.05 15.08
C ASP A 117 1.73 9.05 14.02
N ILE A 118 0.42 9.16 13.77
CA ILE A 118 -0.21 10.16 12.89
C ILE A 118 -1.03 11.14 13.74
N ASN A 119 -0.52 12.36 13.91
CA ASN A 119 -1.26 13.43 14.58
C ASN A 119 -1.59 14.58 13.62
N SER A 120 -2.39 15.53 14.08
CA SER A 120 -2.80 16.69 13.29
C SER A 120 -1.61 17.40 12.66
N SER A 121 -0.46 17.54 13.34
CA SER A 121 0.73 18.20 12.78
C SER A 121 1.27 17.51 11.52
N LEU A 122 1.27 16.18 11.46
CA LEU A 122 1.69 15.42 10.28
C LEU A 122 0.73 15.58 9.11
N LEU A 123 -0.59 15.59 9.39
CA LEU A 123 -1.60 15.86 8.37
C LEU A 123 -1.47 17.27 7.81
N HIS A 124 -1.25 18.27 8.66
CA HIS A 124 -0.99 19.66 8.24
C HIS A 124 0.30 19.77 7.41
N LEU A 125 1.35 19.01 7.77
CA LEU A 125 2.59 18.98 7.01
C LEU A 125 2.39 18.39 5.61
N ALA A 126 1.69 17.26 5.50
CA ALA A 126 1.37 16.67 4.20
C ALA A 126 0.49 17.60 3.35
N ALA A 127 -0.48 18.27 3.97
CA ALA A 127 -1.37 19.23 3.32
C ALA A 127 -0.63 20.49 2.84
N SER A 128 0.30 21.03 3.64
CA SER A 128 1.04 22.25 3.29
C SER A 128 1.99 22.06 2.11
N GLN A 129 2.42 20.83 1.85
CA GLN A 129 3.21 20.49 0.66
C GLN A 129 2.37 20.29 -0.61
N GLY A 130 1.04 20.26 -0.50
CA GLY A 130 0.14 20.01 -1.63
C GLY A 130 0.23 18.59 -2.21
N ASN A 131 0.86 17.65 -1.51
CA ASN A 131 0.98 16.26 -1.98
C ASN A 131 -0.29 15.47 -1.61
N VAL A 132 -1.29 15.56 -2.48
CA VAL A 132 -2.61 14.92 -2.32
C VAL A 132 -2.49 13.40 -2.11
N THR A 133 -1.53 12.74 -2.77
CA THR A 133 -1.30 11.29 -2.60
C THR A 133 -0.89 10.96 -1.17
N ILE A 134 0.09 11.66 -0.62
CA ILE A 134 0.57 11.43 0.75
C ILE A 134 -0.53 11.73 1.77
N LEU A 135 -1.20 12.88 1.60
CA LEU A 135 -2.29 13.28 2.49
C LEU A 135 -3.40 12.21 2.51
N GLN A 136 -3.83 11.74 1.34
CA GLN A 136 -4.89 10.75 1.25
C GLN A 136 -4.49 9.40 1.83
N LEU A 137 -3.23 8.98 1.66
CA LEU A 137 -2.70 7.76 2.29
C LEU A 137 -2.74 7.84 3.82
N LEU A 138 -2.35 8.98 4.41
CA LEU A 138 -2.39 9.18 5.86
C LEU A 138 -3.83 9.24 6.39
N LEU A 139 -4.75 9.86 5.64
CA LEU A 139 -6.17 9.91 5.99
C LEU A 139 -6.88 8.56 5.98
N TRP A 140 -6.41 7.58 5.19
CA TRP A 140 -7.00 6.23 5.21
C TRP A 140 -6.56 5.37 6.38
N VAL A 141 -5.51 5.79 7.10
CA VAL A 141 -4.90 5.03 8.19
C VAL A 141 -5.38 5.54 9.56
N ASN A 142 -5.75 6.82 9.65
CA ASN A 142 -6.42 7.44 10.79
C ASN A 142 -7.89 7.02 10.87
#